data_AF-A0A427AWD8-F1
#
_entry.id   AF-A0A427AWD8-F1
#
_cell.length_a   1.000
_cell.length_b   1.000
_cell.length_c   1.000
_cell.angle_alpha   90.00
_cell.angle_beta   90.00
_cell.angle_gamma   90.00
#
_symmetry.space_group_name_H-M   'P 1'
#
loop_
_entity.id
_entity.type
_entity.pdbx_description
1 polymer ?
#
loop_
_entity_poly.entity_id
_entity_poly.type
_entity_poly.pdbx_seq_one_letter_code
_entity_poly.pdbx_strand_id
1 'polypeptide(L)'
;DYYKILEVGFDATEEVIRSNYIRLALKWHPDKRKEESATSRFQEINEAYKVLSDPIKRLQYDEKGVCVIQDYNTIVSMSILFLYDACFSCS
;
A
#
# COMPACT_ATOMS: atom_id res chain seq x y z
N ASP A 1 -2.86 -0.70 2.25
CA ASP A 1 -1.51 -1.26 2.02
C ASP A 1 -1.69 -2.68 1.50
N TYR A 2 -1.35 -2.92 0.23
CA TYR A 2 -1.60 -4.21 -0.43
C TYR A 2 -0.74 -5.34 0.13
N TYR A 3 0.47 -5.05 0.62
CA TYR A 3 1.32 -6.06 1.26
C TYR A 3 0.69 -6.57 2.56
N LYS A 4 0.09 -5.66 3.35
CA LYS A 4 -0.67 -6.04 4.56
C LYS A 4 -1.93 -6.81 4.25
N ILE A 5 -2.66 -6.45 3.20
CA ILE A 5 -3.90 -7.15 2.79
C ILE A 5 -3.59 -8.60 2.39
N LEU A 6 -2.48 -8.82 1.69
CA LEU A 6 -2.02 -10.17 1.33
C LEU A 6 -1.22 -10.88 2.44
N GLU A 7 -1.04 -10.23 3.59
CA GLU A 7 -0.26 -10.77 4.72
C GLU A 7 1.18 -11.16 4.31
N VAL A 8 1.83 -10.34 3.47
CA VAL A 8 3.20 -10.57 2.96
C VAL A 8 4.13 -9.39 3.26
N GLY A 9 5.45 -9.66 3.26
CA GLY A 9 6.48 -8.62 3.34
C GLY A 9 6.67 -7.85 2.03
N PHE A 10 7.32 -6.69 2.10
CA PHE A 10 7.64 -5.88 0.90
C PHE A 10 8.63 -6.58 -0.04
N ASP A 11 9.44 -7.48 0.50
CA ASP A 11 10.43 -8.31 -0.17
C ASP A 11 9.85 -9.62 -0.71
N ALA A 12 8.54 -9.85 -0.55
CA ALA A 12 7.90 -11.08 -0.98
C ALA A 12 8.08 -11.34 -2.48
N THR A 13 8.42 -12.59 -2.81
CA THR A 13 8.50 -13.07 -4.20
C THR A 13 7.10 -13.28 -4.77
N GLU A 14 7.01 -13.41 -6.10
CA GLU A 14 5.74 -13.65 -6.80
C GLU A 14 5.07 -14.93 -6.32
N GLU A 15 5.86 -15.98 -6.03
CA GLU A 15 5.35 -17.25 -5.51
C GLU A 15 4.71 -17.08 -4.13
N VAL A 16 5.33 -16.28 -3.26
CA VAL A 16 4.82 -15.99 -1.91
C VAL A 16 3.52 -15.18 -1.98
N ILE A 17 3.47 -14.19 -2.87
CA ILE A 17 2.28 -13.37 -3.14
C ILE A 17 1.13 -14.26 -3.63
N ARG A 18 1.39 -15.12 -4.62
CA ARG A 18 0.40 -16.06 -5.17
C ARG A 18 -0.08 -17.06 -4.13
N SER A 19 0.82 -17.65 -3.36
CA SER A 19 0.48 -18.63 -2.33
C SER A 19 -0.43 -18.04 -1.26
N ASN A 20 -0.11 -16.84 -0.77
CA ASN A 20 -0.94 -16.15 0.22
C ASN A 20 -2.28 -15.69 -0.34
N TYR A 21 -2.32 -15.23 -1.60
CA TYR A 21 -3.58 -14.93 -2.29
C TYR A 21 -4.52 -16.14 -2.29
N ILE A 22 -4.03 -17.33 -2.68
CA ILE A 22 -4.86 -18.56 -2.72
C ILE A 22 -5.38 -18.90 -1.31
N ARG A 23 -4.51 -18.83 -0.29
CA ARG A 23 -4.88 -19.08 1.11
C ARG A 23 -5.98 -18.13 1.58
N LEU A 24 -5.87 -16.84 1.27
CA LEU A 24 -6.83 -15.82 1.68
C LEU A 24 -8.13 -15.91 0.88
N ALA A 25 -8.05 -16.17 -0.42
CA ALA A 25 -9.21 -16.38 -1.30
C ALA A 25 -10.09 -17.54 -0.80
N LEU A 26 -9.47 -18.65 -0.37
CA LEU A 26 -10.20 -19.79 0.21
C LEU A 26 -10.79 -19.48 1.59
N LYS A 27 -10.11 -18.64 2.39
CA LYS A 27 -10.56 -18.23 3.73
C LYS A 27 -11.78 -17.31 3.68
N TRP A 28 -11.80 -16.41 2.69
CA TRP A 28 -12.83 -15.38 2.52
C TRP A 28 -13.81 -15.66 1.39
N HIS A 29 -13.80 -16.88 0.82
CA HIS A 29 -14.68 -17.23 -0.28
C HIS A 29 -16.17 -17.08 0.13
N PRO A 30 -16.99 -16.37 -0.65
CA PRO A 30 -18.39 -16.05 -0.28
C PRO A 30 -19.27 -17.30 -0.14
N ASP A 31 -18.89 -18.40 -0.79
CA ASP A 31 -19.56 -19.70 -0.64
C ASP A 31 -19.45 -20.26 0.79
N LYS A 32 -18.31 -20.04 1.46
CA LYS A 32 -18.06 -20.53 2.83
C LYS A 32 -18.47 -19.52 3.91
N ARG A 33 -18.49 -18.22 3.59
CA ARG A 33 -18.91 -17.14 4.48
C ARG A 33 -19.85 -16.19 3.74
N LYS A 34 -21.15 -16.30 3.99
CA LYS A 34 -22.19 -15.43 3.41
C LYS A 34 -22.33 -14.10 4.16
N GLU A 35 -21.22 -13.59 4.68
CA GLU A 35 -21.19 -12.29 5.37
C GLU A 35 -20.79 -11.21 4.35
N GLU A 36 -21.41 -10.04 4.46
CA GLU A 36 -21.09 -8.88 3.60
C GLU A 36 -19.62 -8.45 3.75
N SER A 37 -19.07 -8.66 4.96
CA SER A 37 -17.65 -8.47 5.30
C SER A 37 -16.73 -9.37 4.46
N ALA A 38 -17.14 -10.60 4.15
CA ALA A 38 -16.33 -11.55 3.38
C ALA A 38 -16.21 -11.12 1.92
N THR A 39 -17.30 -10.62 1.33
CA THR A 39 -17.29 -10.06 -0.03
C THR A 39 -16.37 -8.86 -0.14
N SER A 40 -16.47 -7.91 0.80
CA SER A 40 -15.61 -6.72 0.83
C SER A 40 -14.13 -7.10 1.01
N ARG A 41 -13.82 -8.03 1.93
CA ARG A 41 -12.45 -8.54 2.11
C ARG A 41 -11.93 -9.26 0.88
N PHE A 42 -12.75 -10.07 0.22
CA PHE A 42 -12.36 -10.78 -0.99
C PHE A 42 -12.05 -9.82 -2.14
N GLN A 43 -12.81 -8.72 -2.26
CA GLN A 43 -12.52 -7.65 -3.22
C GLN A 43 -11.18 -7.00 -2.93
N GLU A 44 -10.90 -6.60 -1.67
CA GLU A 44 -9.61 -6.03 -1.27
C GLU A 44 -8.43 -6.97 -1.61
N ILE A 45 -8.57 -8.27 -1.34
CA ILE A 45 -7.56 -9.29 -1.63
C ILE A 45 -7.31 -9.42 -3.15
N ASN A 46 -8.37 -9.39 -3.96
CA ASN A 46 -8.26 -9.44 -5.41
C ASN A 46 -7.57 -8.20 -5.99
N GLU A 47 -7.90 -7.01 -5.49
CA GLU A 47 -7.27 -5.77 -5.94
C GLU A 47 -5.79 -5.74 -5.58
N ALA A 48 -5.44 -6.13 -4.35
CA ALA A 48 -4.07 -6.23 -3.90
C ALA A 48 -3.25 -7.18 -4.77
N TYR A 49 -3.80 -8.37 -5.06
CA TYR A 49 -3.13 -9.34 -5.93
C TYR A 49 -2.95 -8.82 -7.35
N LYS A 50 -3.96 -8.18 -7.94
CA LYS A 50 -3.89 -7.63 -9.32
C LYS A 50 -2.78 -6.60 -9.50
N VAL A 51 -2.45 -5.86 -8.44
CA VAL A 51 -1.38 -4.87 -8.45
C VAL A 51 -0.02 -5.53 -8.17
N LEU A 52 0.06 -6.39 -7.14
CA LEU A 52 1.33 -6.97 -6.69
C LEU A 52 1.82 -8.15 -7.55
N SER A 53 0.93 -8.81 -8.31
CA SER A 53 1.30 -9.93 -9.18
C SER A 53 1.98 -9.48 -10.48
N ASP A 54 1.78 -8.23 -10.89
CA ASP A 54 2.37 -7.68 -12.10
C ASP A 54 3.58 -6.82 -11.72
N PRO A 55 4.81 -7.17 -12.15
CA PRO A 55 6.01 -6.45 -11.73
C PRO A 55 5.98 -4.97 -12.12
N ILE A 56 5.34 -4.62 -13.23
CA ILE A 56 5.22 -3.22 -13.68
C ILE A 56 4.24 -2.47 -12.78
N LYS A 57 3.09 -3.06 -12.46
CA LYS A 57 2.10 -2.44 -11.57
C LYS A 57 2.59 -2.36 -10.13
N ARG A 58 3.34 -3.38 -9.67
CA ARG A 58 4.00 -3.39 -8.36
C ARG A 58 5.02 -2.26 -8.27
N LEU A 59 5.86 -2.09 -9.29
CA LEU A 59 6.80 -0.97 -9.34
C LEU A 59 6.08 0.37 -9.28
N GLN A 60 5.04 0.57 -10.09
CA GLN A 60 4.23 1.81 -10.06
C GLN A 60 3.53 2.03 -8.71
N TYR A 61 3.11 0.95 -8.04
CA TYR A 61 2.51 1.02 -6.71
C TYR A 61 3.54 1.40 -5.65
N ASP A 62 4.73 0.81 -5.72
CA ASP A 62 5.83 1.10 -4.80
C ASP A 62 6.34 2.54 -5.01
N GLU A 63 6.49 2.99 -6.27
CA GLU A 63 6.82 4.38 -6.62
C GLU A 63 5.75 5.37 -6.14
N LYS A 64 4.46 5.03 -6.27
CA LYS A 64 3.37 5.85 -5.74
C LYS A 64 3.28 5.82 -4.22
N GLY A 65 3.58 4.69 -3.59
CA GLY A 65 3.71 4.57 -2.15
C GLY A 65 4.82 5.49 -1.63
N VAL A 66 5.94 5.55 -2.36
CA VAL A 66 7.04 6.49 -2.10
C VAL A 66 6.63 7.94 -2.39
N CYS A 67 5.80 8.22 -3.41
CA CYS A 67 5.38 9.60 -3.69
C CYS A 67 4.37 10.14 -2.65
N VAL A 68 3.44 9.32 -2.15
CA VAL A 68 2.57 9.67 -1.01
C VAL A 68 3.41 9.94 0.25
N ILE A 69 4.60 9.34 0.32
CA ILE A 69 5.58 9.58 1.36
C ILE A 69 6.40 10.86 1.13
N GLN A 70 6.56 11.30 -0.12
CA GLN A 70 7.24 12.55 -0.44
C GLN A 70 6.35 13.79 -0.27
N ASP A 71 5.03 13.64 -0.23
CA ASP A 71 4.15 14.79 0.00
C ASP A 71 4.20 15.29 1.45
N TYR A 72 4.36 14.42 2.45
CA TYR A 72 4.55 14.92 3.82
C TYR A 72 5.95 15.48 4.06
N ASN A 73 7.00 14.94 3.43
CA ASN A 73 8.35 15.47 3.60
C ASN A 73 8.57 16.78 2.82
N THR A 74 7.94 16.96 1.66
CA THR A 74 8.05 18.21 0.88
C THR A 74 7.21 19.34 1.48
N ILE A 75 6.03 19.05 2.02
CA ILE A 75 5.20 20.06 2.70
C ILE A 75 5.85 20.48 4.03
N VAL A 76 6.44 19.54 4.78
CA VAL A 76 7.11 19.83 6.05
C VAL A 76 8.46 20.54 5.83
N SER A 77 9.22 20.20 4.79
CA SER A 77 10.47 20.92 4.45
C SER A 77 10.22 22.34 3.91
N MET A 78 9.15 22.56 3.14
CA MET A 78 8.77 23.92 2.70
C MET A 78 8.28 24.78 3.86
N SER A 79 7.47 24.24 4.79
CA SER A 79 7.00 24.99 5.95
C SER A 79 8.10 25.29 6.98
N ILE A 80 9.10 24.41 7.13
CA ILE A 80 10.27 24.67 7.98
C ILE A 80 11.20 25.72 7.35
N LEU A 81 11.40 25.73 6.02
CA LEU A 81 12.24 26.74 5.36
C LEU A 81 11.69 28.16 5.55
N PHE A 82 10.38 28.36 5.44
CA PHE A 82 9.75 29.67 5.64
C PHE A 82 9.80 30.19 7.08
N LEU A 83 9.97 29.32 8.08
CA LEU A 83 10.08 29.73 9.49
C LEU A 83 11.52 30.11 9.89
N TYR A 84 12.53 29.53 9.24
CA TYR A 84 13.93 29.87 9.52
C TYR A 84 14.39 31.17 8.85
N ASP A 85 13.82 31.55 7.70
CA ASP A 85 14.13 32.84 7.05
C ASP A 85 13.49 34.06 7.75
N ALA A 86 12.43 33.86 8.54
CA ALA A 86 11.77 34.94 9.29
C ALA A 86 12.52 35.37 10.57
N CYS A 87 13.50 34.59 11.04
CA CYS A 87 14.30 34.93 12.23
C CYS A 87 15.60 35.69 11.93
N PHE A 88 16.08 35.74 10.69
CA PHE A 88 17.40 36.32 10.38
C PHE A 88 17.38 37.79 9.92
N SER A 89 16.25 38.49 10.06
CA SER A 89 16.13 39.91 9.64
C SER A 89 15.92 40.90 10.80
N CYS A 90 16.16 40.48 12.05
CA CYS A 90 16.10 41.39 13.21
C CYS A 90 17.37 41.29 14.07
N SER A 91 18.47 41.80 13.53
CA SER A 91 19.57 42.43 14.28
C SER A 91 20.29 43.42 13.38
#